data_AF-A0A3S5B8R3-F1
#
_entry.id   AF-A0A3S5B8R3-F1
#
_cell.length_a   1.000
_cell.length_b   1.000
_cell.length_c   1.000
_cell.angle_alpha   90.00
_cell.angle_beta   90.00
_cell.angle_gamma   90.00
#
_symmetry.space_group_name_H-M   'P 1'
#
loop_
_entity.id
_entity.type
_entity.pdbx_description
1 polymer ?
#
loop_
_entity_poly.entity_id
_entity_poly.type
_entity_poly.pdbx_seq_one_letter_code
_entity_poly.pdbx_strand_id
1 'polypeptide(L)'
;MLESRINVLSLPFILDGGLTEEEIRRIQGMRARVPFAVVGSNTVITSASGKKIRARSYPWGVVEVDNLEHNDFSALRHLLLTVHMQDLLETTHLKHYEAYRFNKLSGIAQMSHFVTRDGKDPMLLMEAEKREHESKMLKMEKEMEAVFEKKVNK
;
A
#
# COMPACT_ATOMS: atom_id res chain seq x y z
N MET A 1 -0.62 29.44 9.54
CA MET A 1 -0.18 28.04 9.69
C MET A 1 -0.85 27.25 8.59
N LEU A 2 -0.08 26.74 7.62
CA LEU A 2 -0.59 25.85 6.58
C LEU A 2 -0.77 24.48 7.21
N GLU A 3 -2.00 24.12 7.60
CA GLU A 3 -2.31 22.73 7.90
C GLU A 3 -2.09 21.91 6.63
N SER A 4 -1.11 21.02 6.67
CA SER A 4 -0.81 20.10 5.59
C SER A 4 -2.07 19.29 5.25
N ARG A 5 -2.54 19.34 3.99
CA ARG A 5 -3.66 18.53 3.49
C ARG A 5 -3.24 17.06 3.36
N ILE A 6 -2.90 16.42 4.47
CA ILE A 6 -2.58 14.99 4.52
C ILE A 6 -3.89 14.25 4.71
N ASN A 7 -4.34 13.60 3.64
CA ASN A 7 -5.50 12.73 3.70
C ASN A 7 -5.07 11.38 4.30
N VAL A 8 -5.03 11.33 5.63
CA VAL A 8 -4.81 10.07 6.35
C VAL A 8 -6.01 9.18 6.06
N LEU A 9 -5.76 7.88 5.84
CA LEU A 9 -6.78 6.89 5.49
C LEU A 9 -8.02 7.04 6.39
N SER A 10 -9.06 7.66 5.84
CA SER A 10 -10.31 7.86 6.55
C SER A 10 -11.07 6.55 6.52
N LEU A 11 -10.91 5.75 7.57
CA LEU A 11 -11.61 4.48 7.69
C LEU A 11 -13.11 4.77 7.67
N PRO A 12 -13.84 4.36 6.61
CA PRO A 12 -15.27 4.60 6.56
C PRO A 12 -15.93 3.85 7.72
N PHE A 13 -16.96 4.45 8.29
CA PHE A 13 -17.77 3.77 9.28
C PHE A 13 -18.69 2.81 8.52
N ILE A 14 -18.27 1.55 8.39
CA ILE A 14 -19.09 0.54 7.74
C ILE A 14 -20.15 0.07 8.73
N LEU A 15 -21.38 0.54 8.49
CA LEU A 15 -22.63 0.06 9.07
C LEU A 15 -23.22 -1.06 8.20
N ASP A 16 -22.40 -1.96 7.68
CA ASP A 16 -22.94 -3.10 6.91
C ASP A 16 -23.56 -4.09 7.89
N GLY A 17 -24.82 -3.84 8.25
CA GLY A 17 -25.93 -4.74 8.55
C GLY A 17 -25.77 -5.92 9.52
N GLY A 18 -24.59 -6.20 10.07
CA GLY A 18 -24.28 -7.43 10.81
C GLY A 18 -23.45 -7.23 12.07
N LEU A 19 -23.00 -6.02 12.37
CA LEU A 19 -22.31 -5.70 13.62
C LEU A 19 -23.30 -5.29 14.71
N THR A 20 -23.12 -5.84 15.90
CA THR A 20 -23.88 -5.47 17.09
C THR A 20 -23.54 -4.05 17.55
N GLU A 21 -24.45 -3.42 18.30
CA GLU A 21 -24.24 -2.08 18.85
C GLU A 21 -23.00 -2.02 19.79
N GLU A 22 -22.70 -3.13 20.47
CA GLU A 22 -21.50 -3.25 21.30
C GLU A 22 -20.20 -3.24 20.48
N GLU A 23 -20.18 -3.95 19.35
CA GLU A 23 -19.03 -3.98 18.44
C GLU A 23 -18.78 -2.61 17.82
N ILE A 24 -19.85 -1.93 17.41
CA ILE A 24 -19.80 -0.56 16.91
C ILE A 24 -19.16 0.38 17.94
N ARG A 25 -19.60 0.32 19.20
CA ARG A 25 -19.06 1.16 20.27
C ARG A 25 -17.58 0.85 20.55
N ARG A 26 -17.18 -0.42 20.48
CA ARG A 26 -15.76 -0.82 20.61
C ARG A 26 -14.91 -0.25 19.48
N ILE A 27 -15.36 -0.38 18.24
CA ILE A 27 -14.64 0.13 17.06
C ILE A 27 -14.50 1.66 17.13
N GLN A 28 -15.56 2.37 17.54
CA GLN A 28 -15.50 3.82 17.77
C GLN A 28 -14.48 4.19 18.84
N GLY A 29 -14.44 3.46 19.96
CA GLY A 29 -13.45 3.66 21.02
C GLY A 29 -12.01 3.43 20.55
N MET A 30 -11.78 2.46 19.66
CA MET A 30 -10.46 2.24 19.05
C MET A 30 -10.08 3.35 18.09
N ARG A 31 -11.02 3.82 17.26
CA ARG A 31 -10.78 4.91 16.29
C ARG A 31 -10.44 6.25 16.97
N ALA A 32 -11.03 6.52 18.13
CA ALA A 32 -10.71 7.72 18.91
C ALA A 32 -9.25 7.79 19.39
N ARG A 33 -8.51 6.68 19.31
CA ARG A 33 -7.08 6.60 19.71
C ARG A 33 -6.12 6.94 18.58
N VAL A 34 -6.60 7.32 17.39
CA VAL A 34 -5.72 7.78 16.31
C VAL A 34 -5.13 9.15 16.70
N PRO A 35 -3.80 9.35 16.62
CA PRO A 35 -2.78 8.42 16.12
C PRO A 35 -2.37 7.33 17.14
N PHE A 36 -2.30 6.08 16.70
CA PHE A 36 -2.00 4.94 17.56
C PHE A 36 -0.55 4.95 18.07
N ALA A 37 -0.37 4.84 19.39
CA ALA A 37 0.94 4.68 20.01
C ALA A 37 1.26 3.18 20.20
N VAL A 38 2.10 2.62 19.33
CA VAL A 38 2.36 1.17 19.29
C VAL A 38 3.77 0.80 19.72
N VAL A 39 3.89 -0.35 20.39
CA VAL A 39 5.18 -0.96 20.76
C VAL A 39 5.22 -2.36 20.19
N GLY A 40 6.25 -2.67 19.39
CA GLY A 40 6.46 -4.01 18.82
C GLY A 40 7.51 -4.83 19.58
N SER A 41 7.30 -6.15 19.68
CA SER A 41 8.32 -7.11 20.16
C SER A 41 8.13 -8.47 19.51
N ASN A 42 9.24 -9.11 19.14
CA ASN A 42 9.28 -10.51 18.73
C ASN A 42 9.63 -11.45 19.89
N THR A 43 10.04 -10.90 21.03
CA THR A 43 10.46 -11.67 22.20
C THR A 43 9.25 -12.07 23.03
N VAL A 44 9.19 -13.35 23.39
CA VAL A 44 8.17 -13.92 24.27
C VAL A 44 8.81 -14.18 25.63
N ILE A 45 8.20 -13.63 26.68
CA ILE A 45 8.60 -13.86 28.07
C ILE A 45 7.48 -14.58 28.82
N THR A 46 7.84 -15.28 29.89
CA THR A 46 6.85 -15.84 30.82
C THR A 46 6.48 -14.76 31.84
N SER A 47 5.21 -14.37 31.87
CA SER A 47 4.67 -13.44 32.86
C SER A 47 4.75 -14.02 34.27
N ALA A 48 4.65 -13.16 35.28
CA ALA A 48 4.53 -13.59 36.69
C ALA A 48 3.35 -14.55 36.93
N SER A 49 2.33 -14.50 36.08
CA SER A 49 1.17 -15.42 36.08
C SER A 49 1.41 -16.75 35.36
N GLY A 50 2.63 -17.00 34.85
CA GLY A 50 2.97 -18.22 34.09
C GLY A 50 2.56 -18.19 32.62
N LYS A 51 1.86 -17.15 32.16
CA LYS A 51 1.43 -17.02 30.75
C LYS A 51 2.58 -16.52 29.87
N LYS A 52 2.76 -17.14 28.70
CA LYS A 52 3.67 -16.64 27.66
C LYS A 52 3.06 -15.40 27.00
N ILE A 53 3.76 -14.27 27.09
CA ILE A 53 3.33 -12.98 26.54
C ILE A 53 4.43 -12.36 25.69
N ARG A 54 4.05 -11.61 24.66
CA ARG A 54 5.00 -10.79 23.89
C ARG A 54 5.28 -9.50 24.66
N ALA A 55 6.54 -9.23 24.96
CA ALA A 55 6.90 -8.06 25.75
C ALA A 55 8.32 -7.57 25.44
N ARG A 56 8.63 -6.35 25.87
CA ARG A 56 9.98 -5.80 25.93
C ARG A 56 10.40 -5.68 27.38
N SER A 57 11.51 -6.32 27.74
CA SER A 57 12.06 -6.25 29.09
C SER A 57 13.15 -5.18 29.15
N TYR A 58 13.06 -4.33 30.16
CA TYR A 58 14.05 -3.31 30.50
C TYR A 58 14.44 -3.46 31.98
N PRO A 59 15.59 -2.92 32.40
CA PRO A 59 15.99 -2.94 33.81
C PRO A 59 14.96 -2.30 34.76
N TRP A 60 14.17 -1.34 34.26
CA TRP A 60 13.16 -0.61 35.03
C TRP A 60 11.73 -1.17 34.87
N GLY A 61 11.53 -2.21 34.06
CA GLY A 61 10.20 -2.80 33.91
C GLY A 61 9.99 -3.52 32.58
N VAL A 62 8.79 -4.07 32.44
CA VAL A 62 8.40 -4.90 31.30
C VAL A 62 7.20 -4.27 30.62
N VAL A 63 7.32 -4.02 29.32
CA VAL A 63 6.23 -3.49 28.50
C VAL A 63 5.60 -4.64 27.72
N GLU A 64 4.40 -5.03 28.13
CA GLU A 64 3.58 -6.00 27.40
C GLU A 64 3.02 -5.40 26.10
N VAL A 65 3.18 -6.13 24.99
CA VAL A 65 2.76 -5.66 23.65
C VAL A 65 1.26 -5.81 23.43
N ASP A 66 0.63 -6.86 23.96
CA ASP A 66 -0.80 -7.12 23.74
C ASP A 66 -1.71 -6.45 24.79
N ASN A 67 -1.15 -5.59 25.66
CA ASN A 67 -1.89 -4.90 26.72
C ASN A 67 -2.26 -3.46 26.32
N LEU A 68 -3.57 -3.15 26.34
CA LEU A 68 -4.14 -1.85 25.95
C LEU A 68 -3.76 -0.69 26.89
N GLU A 69 -3.37 -0.98 28.13
CA GLU A 69 -2.87 0.02 29.08
C GLU A 69 -1.44 0.47 28.75
N HIS A 70 -0.67 -0.39 28.07
CA HIS A 70 0.71 -0.09 27.69
C HIS A 70 0.83 0.50 26.29
N ASN A 71 0.02 0.05 25.34
CA ASN A 71 0.07 0.52 23.96
C ASN A 71 -1.20 0.15 23.16
N ASP A 72 -1.38 0.79 22.00
CA ASP A 72 -2.56 0.63 21.15
C ASP A 72 -2.44 -0.47 20.07
N PHE A 73 -1.44 -1.35 20.14
CA PHE A 73 -1.20 -2.40 19.15
C PHE A 73 -2.40 -3.32 18.96
N SER A 74 -3.08 -3.69 20.05
CA SER A 74 -4.28 -4.52 19.99
C SER A 74 -5.42 -3.85 19.21
N ALA A 75 -5.62 -2.54 19.46
CA ALA A 75 -6.61 -1.74 18.76
C ALA A 75 -6.26 -1.58 17.27
N LEU A 76 -5.01 -1.22 16.96
CA LEU A 76 -4.52 -1.09 15.59
C LEU A 76 -4.69 -2.41 14.81
N ARG A 77 -4.28 -3.53 15.40
CA ARG A 77 -4.37 -4.86 14.77
C ARG A 77 -5.81 -5.22 14.44
N HIS A 78 -6.72 -5.06 15.40
CA HIS A 78 -8.14 -5.40 15.19
C HIS A 78 -8.75 -4.54 14.09
N LEU A 79 -8.49 -3.24 14.14
CA LEU A 79 -9.06 -2.28 13.21
C LEU A 79 -8.51 -2.47 11.78
N LEU A 80 -7.22 -2.77 11.62
CA LEU A 80 -6.64 -3.08 10.30
C LEU A 80 -7.02 -4.45 9.76
N LEU A 81 -6.85 -5.51 10.56
CA LEU A 81 -6.92 -6.90 10.08
C LEU A 81 -8.30 -7.53 10.17
N THR A 82 -9.15 -7.05 11.08
CA THR A 82 -10.49 -7.62 11.30
C THR A 82 -11.57 -6.74 10.71
N VAL A 83 -11.51 -5.43 10.94
CA VAL A 83 -12.59 -4.52 10.56
C VAL A 83 -12.43 -3.98 9.14
N HIS A 84 -11.29 -3.36 8.80
CA HIS A 84 -11.16 -2.58 7.56
C HIS A 84 -10.31 -3.23 6.46
N MET A 85 -10.00 -4.53 6.54
CA MET A 85 -9.22 -5.21 5.49
C MET A 85 -9.85 -5.04 4.11
N GLN A 86 -11.17 -5.21 4.03
CA GLN A 86 -11.88 -5.13 2.77
C GLN A 86 -11.85 -3.70 2.21
N ASP A 87 -12.12 -2.71 3.05
CA ASP A 87 -12.13 -1.28 2.68
C ASP A 87 -10.77 -0.81 2.18
N LEU A 88 -9.70 -1.30 2.82
CA LEU A 88 -8.32 -1.05 2.41
C LEU A 88 -8.07 -1.56 1.00
N LEU A 89 -8.53 -2.77 0.69
CA LEU A 89 -8.42 -3.37 -0.65
C LEU A 89 -9.24 -2.57 -1.68
N GLU A 90 -10.49 -2.27 -1.37
CA GLU A 90 -11.40 -1.54 -2.27
C GLU A 90 -10.93 -0.11 -2.53
N THR A 91 -10.49 0.60 -1.49
CA THR A 91 -9.93 1.95 -1.63
C THR A 91 -8.67 1.94 -2.51
N THR A 92 -7.82 0.93 -2.32
CA THR A 92 -6.62 0.75 -3.15
C THR A 92 -6.99 0.50 -4.60
N HIS A 93 -7.98 -0.35 -4.86
CA HIS A 93 -8.42 -0.68 -6.21
C HIS A 93 -9.13 0.50 -6.90
N LEU A 94 -10.16 1.04 -6.26
CA LEU A 94 -11.08 2.01 -6.88
C LEU A 94 -10.56 3.44 -6.88
N LYS A 95 -9.65 3.81 -5.96
CA LYS A 95 -9.08 5.16 -5.92
C LYS A 95 -7.64 5.18 -6.37
N HIS A 96 -6.76 4.44 -5.68
CA HIS A 96 -5.32 4.57 -5.92
C HIS A 96 -4.90 3.94 -7.25
N TYR A 97 -5.36 2.72 -7.52
CA TYR A 97 -5.06 2.03 -8.78
C TYR A 97 -5.76 2.69 -9.96
N GLU A 98 -7.06 3.01 -9.86
CA GLU A 98 -7.77 3.69 -10.95
C GLU A 98 -7.22 5.08 -11.24
N ALA A 99 -6.81 5.87 -10.24
CA ALA A 99 -6.14 7.15 -10.49
C ALA A 99 -4.79 6.97 -11.20
N TYR A 100 -4.00 5.98 -10.79
CA TYR A 100 -2.76 5.64 -11.49
C TYR A 100 -3.02 5.20 -12.94
N ARG A 101 -3.99 4.32 -13.14
CA ARG A 101 -4.41 3.78 -14.44
C ARG A 101 -4.87 4.90 -15.36
N PHE A 102 -5.75 5.79 -14.89
CA PHE A 102 -6.19 6.97 -15.63
C PHE A 102 -5.00 7.83 -16.03
N ASN A 103 -4.15 8.24 -15.09
CA ASN A 103 -3.01 9.12 -15.38
C ASN A 103 -2.03 8.51 -16.38
N LYS A 104 -1.80 7.18 -16.30
CA LYS A 104 -0.96 6.48 -17.28
C LYS A 104 -1.62 6.48 -18.66
N LEU A 105 -2.87 6.04 -18.76
CA LEU A 105 -3.59 5.94 -20.04
C LEU A 105 -3.83 7.29 -20.69
N SER A 106 -4.13 8.34 -19.93
CA SER A 106 -4.31 9.70 -20.44
C SER A 106 -3.03 10.28 -21.05
N GLY A 107 -1.87 10.04 -20.42
CA GLY A 107 -0.58 10.46 -20.99
C GLY A 107 -0.27 9.78 -22.34
N ILE A 108 -0.78 8.57 -22.53
CA ILE A 108 -0.54 7.76 -23.73
C ILE A 108 -1.54 8.09 -24.84
N ALA A 109 -2.81 8.27 -24.52
CA ALA A 109 -3.84 8.67 -25.49
C ALA A 109 -3.53 10.02 -26.17
N GLN A 110 -2.73 10.86 -25.53
CA GLN A 110 -2.22 12.10 -26.14
C GLN A 110 -1.01 11.87 -27.06
N MET A 111 -0.23 10.79 -26.86
CA MET A 111 0.99 10.50 -27.62
C MET A 111 0.77 9.52 -28.77
N SER A 112 -0.20 8.62 -28.64
CA SER A 112 -0.60 7.67 -29.67
C SER A 112 -2.11 7.74 -29.83
N HIS A 113 -2.60 7.81 -31.06
CA HIS A 113 -4.02 7.62 -31.42
C HIS A 113 -4.48 6.17 -31.13
N PHE A 114 -4.25 5.68 -29.91
CA PHE A 114 -4.44 4.31 -29.50
C PHE A 114 -5.90 4.10 -29.11
N VAL A 115 -6.62 3.33 -29.94
CA VAL A 115 -7.99 2.90 -29.67
C VAL A 115 -7.94 1.43 -29.27
N THR A 116 -8.24 1.13 -28.01
CA THR A 116 -8.32 -0.26 -27.53
C THR A 116 -9.50 -0.96 -28.21
N ARG A 117 -9.24 -1.77 -29.23
CA ARG A 117 -10.29 -2.47 -30.00
C ARG A 117 -10.67 -3.86 -29.46
N ASP A 118 -9.84 -4.46 -28.62
CA ASP A 118 -9.91 -5.92 -28.39
C ASP A 118 -10.13 -6.37 -26.93
N GLY A 119 -10.54 -5.49 -26.02
CA GLY A 119 -10.88 -5.86 -24.63
C GLY A 119 -9.71 -6.39 -23.77
N LYS A 120 -8.49 -6.45 -24.30
CA LYS A 120 -7.26 -6.76 -23.56
C LYS A 120 -6.86 -5.56 -22.70
N ASP A 121 -6.27 -5.83 -21.54
CA ASP A 121 -5.83 -4.77 -20.62
C ASP A 121 -4.84 -3.82 -21.34
N PRO A 122 -5.20 -2.53 -21.53
CA PRO A 122 -4.41 -1.59 -22.31
C PRO A 122 -2.97 -1.45 -21.81
N MET A 123 -2.74 -1.67 -20.50
CA MET A 123 -1.44 -1.50 -19.88
C MET A 123 -0.45 -2.60 -20.26
N LEU A 124 -0.91 -3.85 -20.39
CA LEU A 124 -0.09 -4.98 -20.83
C LEU A 124 0.34 -4.84 -22.30
N LEU A 125 -0.57 -4.38 -23.16
CA LEU A 125 -0.28 -4.12 -24.56
C LEU A 125 0.76 -3.02 -24.73
N MET A 126 0.59 -1.93 -23.99
CA MET A 126 1.52 -0.80 -24.03
C MET A 126 2.90 -1.16 -23.48
N GLU A 127 2.98 -1.96 -22.42
CA GLU A 127 4.27 -2.43 -21.91
C GLU A 127 4.99 -3.32 -22.94
N ALA A 128 4.25 -4.16 -23.66
CA ALA A 128 4.79 -4.97 -24.74
C ALA A 128 5.29 -4.10 -25.92
N GLU A 129 4.50 -3.10 -26.34
CA GLU A 129 4.87 -2.18 -27.43
C GLU A 129 6.08 -1.32 -27.05
N LYS A 130 6.13 -0.80 -25.83
CA LYS A 130 7.28 -0.06 -25.30
C LYS A 130 8.53 -0.93 -25.31
N ARG A 131 8.44 -2.16 -24.82
CA ARG A 131 9.57 -3.12 -24.78
C ARG A 131 10.07 -3.46 -26.18
N GLU A 132 9.16 -3.60 -27.14
CA GLU A 132 9.51 -3.83 -28.54
C GLU A 132 10.20 -2.61 -29.15
N HIS A 133 9.70 -1.41 -28.87
CA HIS A 133 10.30 -0.15 -29.33
C HIS A 133 11.71 0.04 -28.75
N GLU A 134 11.90 -0.20 -27.45
CA GLU A 134 13.22 -0.14 -26.80
C GLU A 134 14.22 -1.11 -27.43
N SER A 135 13.78 -2.34 -27.75
CA SER A 135 14.63 -3.32 -28.43
C SER A 135 15.02 -2.88 -29.84
N LYS A 136 14.08 -2.29 -30.61
CA LYS A 136 14.36 -1.73 -31.93
C LYS A 136 15.35 -0.57 -31.86
N MET A 137 15.17 0.34 -30.90
CA MET A 137 16.07 1.48 -30.69
C MET A 137 17.50 1.01 -30.34
N LEU A 138 17.63 0.02 -29.46
CA LEU A 138 18.93 -0.55 -29.09
C LEU A 138 19.63 -1.21 -30.28
N LYS A 139 18.87 -1.91 -31.14
CA LYS A 139 19.42 -2.52 -32.35
C LYS A 139 19.89 -1.47 -33.34
N MET A 140 19.09 -0.41 -33.53
CA MET A 140 19.44 0.71 -34.39
C MET A 140 20.69 1.45 -33.91
N GLU A 141 20.86 1.64 -32.60
CA GLU A 141 22.05 2.24 -31.98
C GLU A 141 23.32 1.43 -32.31
N LYS A 142 23.27 0.10 -32.13
CA LYS A 142 24.39 -0.80 -32.47
C LYS A 142 24.73 -0.78 -33.95
N GLU A 143 23.72 -0.74 -34.82
CA GLU A 143 23.93 -0.65 -36.26
C GLU A 143 24.59 0.69 -36.65
N MET A 144 24.15 1.81 -36.05
CA MET A 144 24.76 3.12 -36.26
C MET A 144 26.21 3.16 -35.77
N GLU A 145 26.51 2.60 -34.61
CA GLU A 145 27.86 2.55 -34.04
C GLU A 145 28.80 1.73 -34.94
N ALA A 146 28.34 0.58 -35.44
CA ALA A 146 29.11 -0.23 -36.37
C ALA A 146 29.38 0.48 -37.72
N VAL A 147 28.43 1.29 -38.20
CA VAL A 147 28.63 2.13 -39.40
C VAL A 147 29.61 3.26 -39.12
N PHE A 148 29.57 3.85 -37.93
CA PHE A 148 30.48 4.90 -37.49
C PHE A 148 31.93 4.40 -37.40
N GLU A 149 32.17 3.25 -36.76
CA GLU A 149 33.51 2.63 -36.68
C GLU A 149 34.12 2.38 -38.06
N LYS A 150 33.31 1.86 -39.00
CA LYS A 150 33.75 1.62 -40.39
C LYS A 150 34.07 2.91 -41.15
N LYS A 151 33.44 4.03 -40.79
CA LYS A 151 33.72 5.35 -41.38
C LYS A 151 34.94 6.03 -40.75
N VAL A 152 35.20 5.81 -39.47
CA VAL A 152 36.33 6.42 -38.74
C VAL A 152 37.64 5.69 -38.98
N ASN A 153 37.61 4.36 -39.19
CA ASN A 153 38.80 3.56 -39.48
C ASN A 153 39.18 3.52 -40.97
N LYS A 154 38.69 4.47 -41.78
CA LYS A 154 38.95 4.57 -43.22
C LYS A 154 39.44 5.97 -43.56
#